data_AF-A0A0C5XIN8-F1
#
_entry.id   AF-A0A0C5XIN8-F1
#
_cell.length_a   1.000
_cell.length_b   1.000
_cell.length_c   1.000
_cell.angle_alpha   90.00
_cell.angle_beta   90.00
_cell.angle_gamma   90.00
#
_symmetry.space_group_name_H-M   'P 1'
#
loop_
_entity.id
_entity.type
_entity.pdbx_description
1 polymer ?
#
loop_
_entity_poly.entity_id
_entity_poly.type
_entity_poly.pdbx_seq_one_letter_code
_entity_poly.pdbx_strand_id
1 'polypeptide(L)'
;MHASMKVLLAGATLLGAAAASQPPSRPGMDRHRIAVQRFGNDAPWYEQRIPFFESADPRIDAVYYYRWSLFRAHQRDLGEEGFISTEFLDDVDWQRHPMPA
;
A
#
# COMPACT_ATOMS: atom_id res chain seq x y z
N MET A 1 -65.39 -18.92 -31.63
CA MET A 1 -64.95 -18.02 -30.54
C MET A 1 -63.48 -17.73 -30.79
N HIS A 2 -63.13 -16.45 -30.91
CA HIS A 2 -61.99 -15.95 -31.65
C HIS A 2 -60.65 -16.18 -30.93
N ALA A 3 -59.68 -16.69 -31.70
CA ALA A 3 -58.28 -16.79 -31.35
C ALA A 3 -57.62 -15.40 -31.43
N SER A 4 -56.87 -15.03 -30.40
CA SER A 4 -56.00 -13.84 -30.30
C SER A 4 -54.96 -14.16 -29.23
N MET A 5 -53.66 -13.88 -29.32
CA MET A 5 -52.85 -13.22 -30.33
C MET A 5 -51.39 -13.51 -29.92
N LYS A 6 -50.59 -14.09 -30.81
CA LYS A 6 -49.15 -14.22 -30.62
C LYS A 6 -48.54 -12.83 -30.64
N VAL A 7 -47.99 -12.36 -29.53
CA VAL A 7 -47.05 -11.23 -29.53
C VAL A 7 -45.66 -11.79 -29.28
N LEU A 8 -44.94 -11.89 -30.39
CA LEU A 8 -43.49 -12.00 -30.44
C LEU A 8 -42.91 -10.67 -29.92
N LEU A 9 -42.02 -10.72 -28.93
CA LEU A 9 -41.02 -9.66 -28.79
C LEU A 9 -39.69 -10.29 -28.39
N ALA A 10 -38.91 -10.59 -29.43
CA ALA A 10 -37.50 -10.87 -29.32
C ALA A 10 -36.79 -9.56 -28.94
N GLY A 11 -36.14 -9.57 -27.77
CA GLY A 11 -35.25 -8.50 -27.33
C GLY A 11 -33.95 -9.10 -26.87
N ALA A 12 -33.18 -9.69 -27.78
CA ALA A 12 -31.81 -10.09 -27.49
C ALA A 12 -30.95 -8.83 -27.41
N THR A 13 -30.76 -8.31 -26.20
CA THR A 13 -29.75 -7.28 -25.92
C THR A 13 -28.37 -7.92 -26.07
N LEU A 14 -27.83 -7.87 -27.29
CA LEU A 14 -26.41 -8.05 -27.53
C LEU A 14 -25.68 -6.85 -26.92
N LEU A 15 -25.37 -6.91 -25.63
CA LEU A 15 -24.30 -6.12 -25.04
C LEU A 15 -23.00 -6.61 -25.71
N GLY A 16 -22.55 -5.86 -26.70
CA GLY A 16 -21.24 -6.03 -27.29
C GLY A 16 -20.19 -5.91 -26.20
N ALA A 17 -19.61 -7.04 -25.80
CA ALA A 17 -18.38 -7.07 -25.04
C ALA A 17 -17.28 -6.56 -25.97
N ALA A 18 -17.06 -5.25 -25.98
CA ALA A 18 -15.76 -4.72 -26.35
C ALA A 18 -14.78 -5.28 -25.33
N ALA A 19 -14.13 -6.40 -25.67
CA ALA A 19 -12.97 -6.88 -24.96
C ALA A 19 -11.89 -5.80 -25.15
N ALA A 20 -11.89 -4.81 -24.26
CA ALA A 20 -10.76 -3.93 -24.10
C ALA A 20 -9.57 -4.86 -23.84
N SER A 21 -8.63 -4.89 -24.78
CA SER A 21 -7.37 -5.57 -24.61
C SER A 21 -6.72 -5.01 -23.36
N GLN A 22 -6.81 -5.76 -22.26
CA GLN A 22 -6.08 -5.42 -21.05
C GLN A 22 -4.60 -5.40 -21.44
N PRO A 23 -3.86 -4.29 -21.20
CA PRO A 23 -2.44 -4.29 -21.42
C PRO A 23 -1.84 -5.47 -20.64
N PRO A 24 -0.79 -6.12 -21.17
CA PRO A 24 -0.18 -7.26 -20.49
C PRO A 24 0.11 -6.86 -19.05
N SER A 25 -0.47 -7.59 -18.10
CA SER A 25 -0.17 -7.44 -16.69
C SER A 25 1.31 -7.72 -16.52
N ARG A 26 2.10 -6.66 -16.30
CA ARG A 26 3.50 -6.84 -15.90
C ARG A 26 3.48 -7.70 -14.63
N PRO A 27 4.34 -8.72 -14.51
CA PRO A 27 4.51 -9.42 -13.25
C PRO A 27 4.70 -8.37 -12.16
N GLY A 28 3.82 -8.38 -11.16
CA GLY A 28 3.96 -7.47 -10.03
C GLY A 28 5.30 -7.71 -9.35
N MET A 29 5.94 -6.63 -8.90
CA MET A 29 7.13 -6.70 -8.07
C MET A 29 6.90 -7.62 -6.87
N ASP A 30 7.88 -8.50 -6.60
CA ASP A 30 7.82 -9.44 -5.46
C ASP A 30 8.08 -8.69 -4.15
N ARG A 31 7.00 -8.17 -3.57
CA ARG A 31 7.03 -7.36 -2.34
C ARG A 31 7.49 -8.17 -1.14
N HIS A 32 7.09 -9.43 -1.03
CA HIS A 32 7.45 -10.28 0.09
C HIS A 32 8.96 -10.50 0.14
N ARG A 33 9.56 -10.90 -0.98
CA ARG A 33 11.01 -11.07 -1.09
C ARG A 33 11.76 -9.79 -0.75
N ILE A 34 11.32 -8.65 -1.28
CA ILE A 34 11.97 -7.37 -1.01
C ILE A 34 11.84 -7.00 0.48
N ALA A 35 10.68 -7.24 1.10
CA ALA A 35 10.46 -6.94 2.52
C ALA A 35 11.42 -7.73 3.40
N VAL A 36 11.53 -9.04 3.17
CA VAL A 36 12.43 -9.93 3.90
C VAL A 36 13.89 -9.51 3.69
N GLN A 37 14.30 -9.17 2.46
CA GLN A 37 15.66 -8.74 2.17
C GLN A 37 16.03 -7.40 2.82
N ARG A 38 15.09 -6.45 2.91
CA ARG A 38 15.37 -5.08 3.40
C ARG A 38 15.18 -4.93 4.90
N PHE A 39 14.29 -5.71 5.52
CA PHE A 39 13.85 -5.50 6.90
C PHE A 39 13.95 -6.74 7.80
N GLY A 40 14.27 -7.93 7.26
CA GLY A 40 14.44 -9.15 8.05
C GLY A 40 13.19 -9.49 8.88
N ASN A 41 13.36 -9.63 10.19
CA ASN A 41 12.27 -10.01 11.12
C ASN A 41 11.12 -8.99 11.15
N ASP A 42 11.39 -7.72 10.81
CA ASP A 42 10.38 -6.67 10.80
C ASP A 42 9.58 -6.62 9.48
N ALA A 43 9.93 -7.45 8.49
CA ALA A 43 9.29 -7.48 7.17
C ALA A 43 7.75 -7.52 7.22
N PRO A 44 7.10 -8.31 8.10
CA PRO A 44 5.63 -8.32 8.18
C PRO A 44 5.02 -6.95 8.49
N TRP A 45 5.75 -6.06 9.20
CA TRP A 45 5.26 -4.72 9.48
C TRP A 45 5.23 -3.86 8.20
N TYR A 46 6.33 -3.88 7.43
CA TYR A 46 6.51 -3.04 6.23
C TYR A 46 5.70 -3.52 5.03
N GLU A 47 5.58 -4.84 4.84
CA GLU A 47 5.00 -5.43 3.63
C GLU A 47 3.61 -4.87 3.29
N GLN A 48 2.81 -4.56 4.31
CA GLN A 48 1.45 -4.03 4.17
C GLN A 48 1.34 -2.51 4.37
N ARG A 49 2.41 -1.83 4.80
CA ARG A 49 2.34 -0.43 5.28
C ARG A 49 3.11 0.57 4.42
N ILE A 50 4.01 0.11 3.56
CA ILE A 50 4.78 1.01 2.69
C ILE A 50 4.58 0.67 1.21
N PRO A 51 4.72 1.66 0.31
CA PRO A 51 4.90 1.39 -1.10
C PRO A 51 6.25 0.67 -1.33
N PHE A 52 6.29 -0.20 -2.34
CA PHE A 52 7.52 -0.84 -2.77
C PHE A 52 8.05 -0.13 -4.02
N PHE A 53 9.37 -0.10 -4.17
CA PHE A 53 10.07 0.69 -5.18
C PHE A 53 11.37 -0.02 -5.60
N GLU A 54 11.63 -0.03 -6.91
CA GLU A 54 12.89 -0.48 -7.49
C GLU A 54 13.31 0.53 -8.57
N SER A 55 14.61 0.73 -8.73
CA SER A 55 15.18 1.62 -9.74
C SER A 55 16.45 1.06 -10.37
N ALA A 56 16.95 1.72 -11.41
CA ALA A 56 18.18 1.32 -12.07
C ALA A 56 19.45 1.60 -11.23
N ASP A 57 19.38 2.49 -10.24
CA ASP A 57 20.49 2.77 -9.32
C ASP A 57 20.21 2.13 -7.96
N PRO A 58 20.94 1.06 -7.57
CA PRO A 58 20.69 0.36 -6.32
C PRO A 58 20.90 1.23 -5.07
N ARG A 59 21.59 2.37 -5.17
CA ARG A 59 21.75 3.32 -4.07
C ARG A 59 20.45 4.07 -3.78
N ILE A 60 19.65 4.38 -4.80
CA ILE A 60 18.34 5.02 -4.61
C ILE A 60 17.42 4.05 -3.85
N ASP A 61 17.42 2.78 -4.24
CA ASP A 61 16.64 1.74 -3.55
C ASP A 61 17.09 1.60 -2.09
N ALA A 62 18.41 1.56 -1.85
CA ALA A 62 18.95 1.49 -0.49
C ALA A 62 18.50 2.68 0.38
N VAL A 63 18.56 3.91 -0.14
CA VAL A 63 18.10 5.12 0.57
C VAL A 63 16.59 5.10 0.78
N TYR A 64 15.81 4.66 -0.22
CA TYR A 64 14.36 4.56 -0.12
C TYR A 64 13.94 3.67 1.05
N TYR A 65 14.48 2.45 1.11
CA TYR A 65 14.17 1.51 2.18
C TYR A 65 14.74 1.93 3.53
N TYR A 66 15.93 2.54 3.55
CA TYR A 66 16.50 3.13 4.78
C TYR A 66 15.60 4.23 5.37
N ARG A 67 15.03 5.11 4.53
CA ARG A 67 14.15 6.18 5.01
C ARG A 67 12.85 5.65 5.62
N TRP A 68 12.32 4.53 5.13
CA TRP A 68 11.20 3.87 5.77
C TRP A 68 11.56 3.28 7.13
N SER A 69 12.75 2.68 7.28
CA SER A 69 13.25 2.24 8.60
C SER A 69 13.41 3.41 9.57
N LEU A 70 13.94 4.54 9.11
CA LEU A 70 14.03 5.75 9.94
C LEU A 70 12.65 6.27 10.36
N PHE A 71 11.69 6.32 9.43
CA PHE A 71 10.32 6.73 9.75
C PHE A 71 9.72 5.81 10.83
N ARG A 72 9.86 4.49 10.67
CA ARG A 72 9.38 3.52 11.66
C ARG A 72 10.04 3.69 13.02
N ALA A 73 11.33 4.02 13.07
CA ALA A 73 12.07 4.24 14.32
C ALA A 73 11.51 5.43 15.11
N HIS A 74 10.96 6.44 14.43
CA HIS A 74 10.31 7.60 15.04
C HIS A 74 8.83 7.37 15.36
N GLN A 75 8.31 6.14 15.22
CA GLN A 75 6.92 5.83 15.59
C GLN A 75 6.86 5.13 16.95
N ARG A 76 6.19 5.75 17.91
CA ARG A 76 5.84 5.13 19.19
C ARG A 76 4.50 4.42 19.06
N ASP A 77 4.46 3.16 19.48
CA ASP A 77 3.25 2.34 19.52
C ASP A 77 2.45 2.65 20.78
N LEU A 78 1.19 3.03 20.61
CA LEU A 78 0.25 3.35 21.68
C LEU A 78 -0.84 2.27 21.83
N GLY A 79 -0.66 1.10 21.19
CA GLY A 79 -1.62 0.00 21.23
C GLY A 79 -2.87 0.32 20.40
N GLU A 80 -4.04 0.29 21.04
CA GLU A 80 -5.33 0.52 20.35
C GLU A 80 -5.47 1.94 19.80
N GLU A 81 -4.73 2.91 20.36
CA GLU A 81 -4.69 4.30 19.86
C GLU A 81 -3.79 4.48 18.62
N GLY A 82 -3.09 3.43 18.19
CA GLY A 82 -2.24 3.46 17.01
C GLY A 82 -0.84 3.98 17.28
N PHE A 83 -0.34 4.89 16.43
CA PHE A 83 1.05 5.36 16.49
C PHE A 83 1.13 6.89 16.51
N ILE A 84 2.07 7.42 17.28
CA ILE A 84 2.49 8.83 17.20
C ILE A 84 3.92 8.93 16.63
N SER A 85 4.18 9.97 15.84
CA SER A 85 5.52 10.25 15.30
C SER A 85 6.27 11.22 16.20
N THR A 86 7.55 10.95 16.47
CA THR A 86 8.44 11.80 17.26
C THR A 86 9.46 12.51 16.38
N GLU A 87 9.94 13.68 16.81
CA GLU A 87 11.05 14.37 16.16
C GLU A 87 12.41 13.76 16.53
N PHE A 88 12.56 13.39 17.81
CA PHE A 88 13.76 12.76 18.35
C PHE A 88 13.48 11.28 18.64
N LEU A 89 14.51 10.45 18.44
CA LEU A 89 14.43 9.02 18.74
C LEU A 89 14.47 8.77 20.25
N ASP A 90 15.21 9.59 20.98
CA ASP A 90 15.32 9.56 22.44
C ASP A 90 14.47 10.68 23.05
N ASP A 91 14.07 10.50 24.31
CA ASP A 91 13.33 11.51 25.05
C ASP A 91 14.27 12.68 25.39
N VAL A 92 13.95 13.88 24.91
CA VAL A 92 14.71 15.09 25.24
C VAL A 92 13.97 15.92 26.30
N ASP A 93 14.70 16.46 27.28
CA ASP A 93 14.07 17.02 28.49
C ASP A 93 13.18 18.23 28.21
N TRP A 94 13.56 19.08 27.25
CA TRP A 94 12.77 20.25 26.85
C TRP A 94 11.50 19.91 26.08
N GLN A 95 11.34 18.68 25.57
CA GLN A 95 10.05 18.26 24.99
C GLN A 95 8.97 18.11 26.05
N ARG A 96 9.33 17.74 27.28
CA ARG A 96 8.40 17.62 28.41
C ARG A 96 8.22 18.96 29.15
N HIS A 97 9.24 19.82 29.10
CA HIS A 97 9.27 21.12 29.77
C HIS A 97 9.83 22.20 28.82
N PRO A 98 8.98 22.83 27.98
CA PRO A 98 9.44 23.71 26.90
C PRO A 98 10.10 25.02 27.38
N MET A 99 10.01 25.34 28.67
CA MET A 99 10.67 26.49 29.28
C MET A 99 11.38 26.03 30.56
N PRO A 100 12.66 26.42 30.78
CA PRO A 100 13.25 26.32 32.11
C PRO A 100 12.53 27.31 33.05
N ALA A 101 12.26 26.87 34.28
CA ALA A 101 11.77 27.74 35.35
C ALA A 101 12.83 28.79 35.74
#